data_AF-A0A2A2LMC2-F1
#
_entry.id   AF-A0A2A2LMC2-F1
#
_cell.length_a   1.000
_cell.length_b   1.000
_cell.length_c   1.000
_cell.angle_alpha   90.00
_cell.angle_beta   90.00
_cell.angle_gamma   90.00
#
_symmetry.space_group_name_H-M   'P 1'
#
loop_
_entity.id
_entity.type
_entity.pdbx_description
1 polymer ?
#
loop_
_entity_poly.entity_id
_entity_poly.type
_entity_poly.pdbx_seq_one_letter_code
_entity_poly.pdbx_strand_id
1 'polypeptide(L)'
;MIGYLYAIAHGAEWIYDTDDDNRPIFGGLDTFDFADELSGVRFERNHSDPIINRLFNPYLFYGRPDMWPRGFPLEYFSQHNHTDANFRLCEVQKRAAVQQGLVDMDPDVDAIFRLLHANPTKVSSEHFNRHAPSIILGQKMYSPWNSQNTLFHRNAFFTMFLPTTVSFRTTDIWRSYFSQKLLHLIDEYVAFYPVNAVQIRNAHNYLKDFEDEQEVYLKSGELLKFLDEWKCSQNSTANCAIELAEQFG
;
A
#
# COMPACT_ATOMS: atom_id res chain seq x y z
N MET A 1 6.60 7.01 -14.94
CA MET A 1 5.62 6.42 -15.89
C MET A 1 6.25 5.83 -17.15
N ILE A 2 7.15 6.52 -17.87
CA ILE A 2 7.76 5.98 -19.12
C ILE A 2 8.49 4.64 -18.89
N GLY A 3 9.22 4.51 -17.78
CA GLY A 3 9.92 3.27 -17.42
C GLY A 3 9.00 2.05 -17.30
N TYR A 4 7.81 2.22 -16.69
CA TYR A 4 6.83 1.13 -16.59
C TYR A 4 6.33 0.71 -17.97
N LEU A 5 5.92 1.66 -18.80
CA LEU A 5 5.43 1.37 -20.16
C LEU A 5 6.50 0.70 -21.02
N TYR A 6 7.76 1.13 -20.88
CA TYR A 6 8.89 0.48 -21.54
C TYR A 6 9.03 -0.97 -21.10
N ALA A 7 9.05 -1.25 -19.79
CA ALA A 7 9.16 -2.62 -19.27
C ALA A 7 8.01 -3.51 -19.75
N ILE A 8 6.77 -2.99 -19.70
CA ILE A 8 5.57 -3.69 -20.18
C ILE A 8 5.68 -4.01 -21.67
N ALA A 9 6.08 -3.03 -22.49
CA ALA A 9 6.25 -3.21 -23.93
C ALA A 9 7.33 -4.24 -24.29
N HIS A 10 8.29 -4.49 -23.39
CA HIS A 10 9.35 -5.49 -23.55
C HIS A 10 9.04 -6.82 -22.86
N GLY A 11 7.78 -7.07 -22.48
CA GLY A 11 7.33 -8.36 -21.98
C GLY A 11 7.64 -8.62 -20.51
N ALA A 12 7.80 -7.59 -19.68
CA ALA A 12 7.92 -7.76 -18.24
C ALA A 12 6.72 -8.55 -17.68
N GLU A 13 6.98 -9.53 -16.83
CA GLU A 13 5.95 -10.22 -16.04
C GLU A 13 5.81 -9.64 -14.63
N TRP A 14 6.89 -9.02 -14.17
CA TRP A 14 7.04 -8.42 -12.86
C TRP A 14 7.73 -7.06 -13.01
N ILE A 15 7.24 -6.06 -12.29
CA ILE A 15 7.89 -4.75 -12.17
C ILE A 15 8.06 -4.44 -10.69
N TYR A 16 9.30 -4.18 -10.29
CA TYR A 16 9.63 -3.74 -8.95
C TYR A 16 9.74 -2.21 -8.93
N ASP A 17 8.90 -1.58 -8.13
CA ASP A 17 8.85 -0.15 -7.89
C ASP A 17 9.64 0.16 -6.62
N THR A 18 10.66 1.01 -6.76
CA THR A 18 11.57 1.34 -5.66
C THR A 18 12.15 2.74 -5.78
N ASP A 19 12.54 3.28 -4.64
CA ASP A 19 13.20 4.58 -4.51
C ASP A 19 14.73 4.43 -4.62
N ASP A 20 15.45 5.49 -4.97
CA ASP A 20 16.91 5.43 -5.15
C ASP A 20 17.68 5.28 -3.82
N ASP A 21 17.07 5.72 -2.72
CA ASP A 21 17.62 5.60 -1.36
C ASP A 21 17.29 4.25 -0.66
N ASN A 22 16.61 3.32 -1.36
CA ASN A 22 16.27 1.99 -0.83
C ASN A 22 17.35 0.94 -1.12
N ARG A 23 17.66 0.10 -0.13
CA ARG A 23 18.61 -1.00 -0.26
C ARG A 23 17.98 -2.32 0.17
N PRO A 24 18.00 -3.37 -0.68
CA PRO A 24 17.50 -4.68 -0.29
C PRO A 24 18.35 -5.29 0.82
N ILE A 25 17.69 -5.95 1.76
CA ILE A 25 18.28 -6.71 2.87
C ILE A 25 17.53 -8.03 3.02
N PHE A 26 18.10 -8.98 3.77
CA PHE A 26 17.41 -10.24 4.11
C PHE A 26 16.85 -11.03 2.92
N GLY A 27 17.54 -11.00 1.77
CA GLY A 27 17.11 -11.67 0.54
C GLY A 27 16.42 -10.73 -0.46
N GLY A 28 16.02 -9.53 -0.06
CA GLY A 28 15.50 -8.50 -0.96
C GLY A 28 14.30 -9.01 -1.76
N LEU A 29 14.44 -9.04 -3.09
CA LEU A 29 13.37 -9.49 -3.99
C LEU A 29 13.00 -10.96 -3.81
N ASP A 30 13.93 -11.80 -3.36
CA ASP A 30 13.70 -13.25 -3.21
C ASP A 30 12.71 -13.57 -2.07
N THR A 31 12.35 -12.57 -1.24
CA THR A 31 11.38 -12.74 -0.15
C THR A 31 9.94 -12.53 -0.59
N PHE A 32 9.71 -12.05 -1.82
CA PHE A 32 8.37 -11.94 -2.40
C PHE A 32 7.93 -13.29 -2.97
N ASP A 33 6.62 -13.49 -3.09
CA ASP A 33 6.08 -14.72 -3.66
C ASP A 33 5.94 -14.60 -5.17
N PHE A 34 6.48 -15.57 -5.92
CA PHE A 34 6.36 -15.64 -7.38
C PHE A 34 5.46 -16.80 -7.85
N ALA A 35 5.13 -17.74 -6.96
CA ALA A 35 4.23 -18.86 -7.25
C ALA A 35 2.77 -18.41 -7.36
N ASP A 36 1.94 -19.06 -8.19
CA ASP A 36 0.53 -18.71 -8.39
C ASP A 36 -0.36 -18.99 -7.18
N GLU A 37 -0.04 -20.05 -6.46
CA GLU A 37 -0.71 -20.44 -5.22
C GLU A 37 0.28 -20.52 -4.08
N LEU A 38 -0.17 -20.14 -2.90
CA LEU A 38 0.61 -20.14 -1.67
C LEU A 38 -0.27 -20.45 -0.46
N SER A 39 0.38 -20.87 0.63
CA SER A 39 -0.24 -21.02 1.95
C SER A 39 0.14 -19.82 2.81
N GLY A 40 -0.77 -19.31 3.65
CA GLY A 40 -0.42 -18.19 4.51
C GLY A 40 -1.58 -17.55 5.24
N VAL A 41 -1.34 -16.34 5.77
CA VAL A 41 -2.34 -15.59 6.52
C VAL A 41 -3.09 -14.63 5.58
N ARG A 42 -4.39 -14.49 5.83
CA ARG A 42 -5.24 -13.54 5.14
C ARG A 42 -6.01 -12.68 6.16
N PHE A 43 -6.08 -11.38 5.90
CA PHE A 43 -6.96 -10.47 6.61
C PHE A 43 -8.30 -10.36 5.86
N GLU A 44 -9.39 -10.78 6.50
CA GLU A 44 -10.73 -10.72 5.93
C GLU A 44 -11.75 -10.23 6.96
N ARG A 45 -12.79 -9.56 6.50
CA ARG A 45 -13.94 -9.11 7.29
C ARG A 45 -15.21 -9.25 6.47
N ASN A 46 -16.37 -9.08 7.08
CA ASN A 46 -17.61 -9.08 6.31
C ASN A 46 -17.62 -7.87 5.38
N HIS A 47 -17.96 -8.06 4.11
CA HIS A 47 -18.05 -6.99 3.11
C HIS A 47 -19.06 -5.90 3.46
N SER A 48 -20.02 -6.21 4.33
CA SER A 48 -21.02 -5.27 4.86
C SER A 48 -20.55 -4.53 6.12
N ASP A 49 -19.38 -4.86 6.66
CA ASP A 49 -18.83 -4.15 7.81
C ASP A 49 -18.50 -2.69 7.43
N PRO A 50 -18.64 -1.75 8.38
CA PRO A 50 -18.15 -0.39 8.22
C PRO A 50 -16.71 -0.36 7.72
N ILE A 51 -16.38 0.60 6.84
CA ILE A 51 -15.06 0.69 6.21
C ILE A 51 -13.91 0.71 7.25
N ILE A 52 -14.12 1.36 8.39
CA ILE A 52 -13.16 1.42 9.50
C ILE A 52 -12.68 0.04 9.98
N ASN A 53 -13.57 -0.96 9.97
CA ASN A 53 -13.24 -2.34 10.39
C ASN A 53 -12.55 -3.13 9.27
N ARG A 54 -12.63 -2.65 8.02
CA ARG A 54 -12.02 -3.25 6.83
C ARG A 54 -10.70 -2.59 6.44
N LEU A 55 -10.26 -1.59 7.19
CA LEU A 55 -8.93 -1.02 7.06
C LEU A 55 -7.90 -1.95 7.70
N PHE A 56 -6.68 -1.92 7.19
CA PHE A 56 -5.58 -2.69 7.73
C PHE A 56 -4.36 -1.78 7.88
N ASN A 57 -3.88 -1.59 9.11
CA ASN A 57 -2.60 -0.97 9.38
C ASN A 57 -1.47 -2.04 9.38
N PRO A 58 -0.64 -2.15 8.32
CA PRO A 58 0.46 -3.11 8.29
C PRO A 58 1.45 -2.87 9.41
N TYR A 59 1.75 -1.61 9.75
CA TYR A 59 2.77 -1.31 10.76
C TYR A 59 2.37 -1.86 12.13
N LEU A 60 1.09 -1.78 12.48
CA LEU A 60 0.54 -2.41 13.68
C LEU A 60 0.70 -3.93 13.67
N PHE A 61 0.36 -4.60 12.56
CA PHE A 61 0.50 -6.05 12.41
C PHE A 61 1.96 -6.51 12.55
N TYR A 62 2.90 -5.72 12.03
CA TYR A 62 4.33 -5.97 12.15
C TYR A 62 4.97 -5.37 13.41
N GLY A 63 4.18 -5.18 14.48
CA GLY A 63 4.68 -4.91 15.83
C GLY A 63 4.91 -3.45 16.19
N ARG A 64 4.38 -2.50 15.39
CA ARG A 64 4.47 -1.06 15.63
C ARG A 64 3.09 -0.43 15.85
N PRO A 65 2.50 -0.61 17.05
CA PRO A 65 1.17 -0.06 17.37
C PRO A 65 1.16 1.48 17.43
N ASP A 66 2.33 2.09 17.52
CA ASP A 66 2.57 3.53 17.55
C ASP A 66 2.66 4.16 16.15
N MET A 67 2.71 3.36 15.08
CA MET A 67 2.96 3.83 13.71
C MET A 67 1.81 3.53 12.75
N TRP A 68 1.76 4.30 11.66
CA TRP A 68 0.87 4.08 10.54
C TRP A 68 1.55 4.43 9.21
N PRO A 69 1.21 3.75 8.10
CA PRO A 69 1.70 4.12 6.77
C PRO A 69 1.13 5.48 6.33
N ARG A 70 1.91 6.24 5.54
CA ARG A 70 1.38 7.46 4.90
C ARG A 70 0.12 7.11 4.12
N GLY A 71 -0.94 7.91 4.30
CA GLY A 71 -2.24 7.63 3.68
C GLY A 71 -3.22 6.87 4.53
N PHE A 72 -2.84 6.43 5.73
CA PHE A 72 -3.78 5.81 6.63
C PHE A 72 -4.78 6.89 7.11
N PRO A 73 -6.10 6.67 7.07
CA PRO A 73 -7.07 7.67 7.52
C PRO A 73 -6.92 7.94 9.02
N LEU A 74 -6.42 9.13 9.37
CA LEU A 74 -6.03 9.47 10.73
C LEU A 74 -7.22 9.54 11.69
N GLU A 75 -8.42 9.85 11.18
CA GLU A 75 -9.66 9.83 11.94
C GLU A 75 -10.01 8.43 12.48
N TYR A 76 -9.41 7.38 11.91
CA TYR A 76 -9.63 5.98 12.29
C TYR A 76 -8.46 5.36 13.05
N PHE A 77 -7.29 6.00 13.09
CA PHE A 77 -6.08 5.44 13.69
C PHE A 77 -6.28 5.02 15.15
N SER A 78 -6.81 5.91 16.00
CA SER A 78 -6.99 5.64 17.44
C SER A 78 -8.01 4.54 17.75
N GLN A 79 -8.88 4.22 16.79
CA GLN A 79 -9.92 3.19 16.91
C GLN A 79 -9.44 1.84 16.35
N HIS A 80 -8.27 1.80 15.72
CA HIS A 80 -7.76 0.65 15.01
C HIS A 80 -6.68 -0.08 15.82
N ASN A 81 -6.97 -1.30 16.27
CA ASN A 81 -6.05 -2.08 17.09
C ASN A 81 -5.91 -3.55 16.65
N HIS A 82 -6.52 -3.93 15.52
CA HIS A 82 -6.62 -5.31 15.00
C HIS A 82 -7.18 -6.35 16.01
N THR A 83 -7.65 -5.95 17.19
CA THR A 83 -8.10 -6.94 18.19
C THR A 83 -9.43 -7.57 17.81
N ASP A 84 -10.17 -6.95 16.90
CA ASP A 84 -11.36 -7.47 16.25
C ASP A 84 -11.08 -8.05 14.84
N ALA A 85 -9.85 -8.01 14.34
CA ALA A 85 -9.52 -8.51 13.01
C ALA A 85 -9.71 -10.03 12.89
N ASN A 86 -10.36 -10.49 11.82
CA ASN A 86 -10.43 -11.92 11.50
C ASN A 86 -9.24 -12.29 10.62
N PHE A 87 -8.14 -12.67 11.26
CA PHE A 87 -7.03 -13.35 10.59
C PHE A 87 -7.42 -14.79 10.29
N ARG A 88 -7.27 -15.21 9.03
CA ARG A 88 -7.54 -16.59 8.58
C ARG A 88 -6.25 -17.22 8.09
N LEU A 89 -6.02 -18.46 8.48
CA LEU A 89 -4.96 -19.29 7.91
C LEU A 89 -5.53 -20.02 6.69
N CYS A 90 -4.93 -19.81 5.54
CA CYS A 90 -5.33 -20.42 4.27
C CYS A 90 -4.28 -21.45 3.85
N GLU A 91 -4.71 -22.69 3.64
CA GLU A 91 -3.84 -23.76 3.12
C GLU A 91 -3.49 -23.51 1.65
N VAL A 92 -4.45 -23.05 0.85
CA VAL A 92 -4.25 -22.68 -0.55
C VAL A 92 -4.95 -21.34 -0.79
N GLN A 93 -4.21 -20.36 -1.30
CA GLN A 93 -4.73 -19.09 -1.74
C GLN A 93 -3.94 -18.55 -2.93
N LYS A 94 -4.63 -17.79 -3.80
CA LYS A 94 -4.01 -17.07 -4.91
C LYS A 94 -3.03 -16.01 -4.39
N ARG A 95 -1.89 -15.89 -5.06
CA ARG A 95 -0.90 -14.84 -4.82
C ARG A 95 -1.48 -13.44 -5.05
N ALA A 96 -1.01 -12.47 -4.27
CA ALA A 96 -1.30 -11.06 -4.51
C ALA A 96 -0.61 -10.53 -5.78
N ALA A 97 -1.34 -9.73 -6.56
CA ALA A 97 -0.80 -9.06 -7.74
C ALA A 97 0.05 -7.84 -7.38
N VAL A 98 -0.15 -7.26 -6.20
CA VAL A 98 0.70 -6.21 -5.64
C VAL A 98 1.22 -6.67 -4.30
N GLN A 99 2.54 -6.65 -4.13
CA GLN A 99 3.21 -7.09 -2.91
C GLN A 99 4.07 -5.94 -2.38
N GLN A 100 3.76 -5.44 -1.20
CA GLN A 100 4.50 -4.37 -0.55
C GLN A 100 5.39 -4.95 0.54
N GLY A 101 6.71 -4.80 0.42
CA GLY A 101 7.65 -5.11 1.48
C GLY A 101 7.80 -3.94 2.45
N LEU A 102 7.90 -4.23 3.74
CA LEU A 102 8.22 -3.20 4.73
C LEU A 102 9.68 -2.76 4.58
N VAL A 103 9.92 -1.53 5.02
CA VAL A 103 11.22 -0.87 4.91
C VAL A 103 11.64 -0.44 6.30
N ASP A 104 12.79 -0.93 6.77
CA ASP A 104 13.38 -0.54 8.05
C ASP A 104 14.13 0.80 7.93
N MET A 105 14.54 1.31 9.09
CA MET A 105 15.24 2.58 9.33
C MET A 105 14.33 3.78 9.14
N ASP A 106 14.00 4.15 7.90
CA ASP A 106 13.13 5.28 7.58
C ASP A 106 11.89 4.84 6.76
N PRO A 107 10.92 4.16 7.39
CA PRO A 107 9.71 3.71 6.72
C PRO A 107 8.85 4.86 6.22
N ASP A 108 7.94 4.53 5.33
CA ASP A 108 7.01 5.48 4.75
C ASP A 108 5.85 5.86 5.67
N VAL A 109 6.18 6.68 6.66
CA VAL A 109 5.24 7.39 7.52
C VAL A 109 4.96 8.79 6.98
N ASP A 110 3.86 9.38 7.43
CA ASP A 110 3.50 10.75 7.08
C ASP A 110 4.31 11.82 7.82
N ALA A 111 4.17 13.07 7.38
CA ALA A 111 4.86 14.20 7.98
C ALA A 111 4.44 14.47 9.43
N ILE A 112 3.20 14.15 9.83
CA ILE A 112 2.75 14.30 11.23
C ILE A 112 3.57 13.39 12.15
N PHE A 113 3.72 12.11 11.79
CA PHE A 113 4.55 11.18 12.55
C PHE A 113 5.99 11.67 12.62
N ARG A 114 6.56 12.12 11.49
CA ARG A 114 7.93 12.64 11.41
C ARG A 114 8.13 13.88 12.28
N LEU A 115 7.21 14.84 12.25
CA LEU A 115 7.28 16.04 13.08
C LEU A 115 7.26 15.73 14.58
N LEU A 116 6.58 14.66 14.98
CA LEU A 116 6.47 14.24 16.38
C LEU A 116 7.67 13.40 16.85
N HIS A 117 8.24 12.56 15.99
CA HIS A 117 9.19 11.52 16.41
C HIS A 117 10.59 11.63 15.80
N ALA A 118 10.74 12.30 14.65
CA ALA A 118 12.02 12.37 13.97
C ALA A 118 13.01 13.26 14.74
N ASN A 119 14.27 12.84 14.76
CA ASN A 119 15.36 13.63 15.32
C ASN A 119 16.22 14.21 14.18
N PRO A 120 16.32 15.54 14.00
CA PRO A 120 17.11 16.14 12.92
C PRO A 120 18.60 15.79 12.93
N THR A 121 19.13 15.30 14.06
CA THR A 121 20.55 15.00 14.27
C THR A 121 20.87 13.51 14.26
N LYS A 122 19.86 12.63 14.18
CA LYS A 122 20.04 11.18 14.19
C LYS A 122 19.30 10.56 13.02
N VAL A 123 19.93 9.56 12.39
CA VAL A 123 19.27 8.74 11.38
C VAL A 123 18.14 7.98 12.05
N SER A 124 17.01 7.90 11.36
CA SER A 124 15.85 7.10 11.78
C SER A 124 16.24 5.64 11.97
N SER A 125 15.78 5.01 13.04
CA SER A 125 16.12 3.62 13.40
C SER A 125 14.87 2.82 13.72
N GLU A 126 13.85 3.01 12.88
CA GLU A 126 12.58 2.31 13.04
C GLU A 126 12.72 0.89 12.54
N HIS A 127 12.17 -0.07 13.28
CA HIS A 127 12.22 -1.48 12.94
C HIS A 127 10.85 -2.13 13.06
N PHE A 128 10.61 -3.15 12.24
CA PHE A 128 9.42 -3.99 12.31
C PHE A 128 9.76 -5.44 12.69
N ASN A 129 8.75 -6.20 13.12
CA ASN A 129 8.88 -7.61 13.44
C ASN A 129 9.02 -8.46 12.16
N ARG A 130 10.26 -8.84 11.85
CA ARG A 130 10.63 -9.72 10.72
C ARG A 130 10.08 -11.15 10.80
N HIS A 131 9.56 -11.57 11.94
CA HIS A 131 9.05 -12.94 12.15
C HIS A 131 7.54 -13.04 11.97
N ALA A 132 6.82 -11.92 11.88
CA ALA A 132 5.43 -11.95 11.48
C ALA A 132 5.33 -12.47 10.03
N PRO A 133 4.28 -13.22 9.67
CA PRO A 133 4.14 -13.78 8.33
C PRO A 133 3.81 -12.70 7.30
N SER A 134 3.91 -13.02 6.00
CA SER A 134 3.24 -12.23 4.98
C SER A 134 1.72 -12.32 5.16
N ILE A 135 1.02 -11.28 4.73
CA ILE A 135 -0.44 -11.20 4.87
C ILE A 135 -1.10 -10.68 3.60
N ILE A 136 -2.08 -11.44 3.11
CA ILE A 136 -2.91 -11.03 1.98
C ILE A 136 -4.15 -10.29 2.50
N LEU A 137 -4.48 -9.16 1.89
CA LEU A 137 -5.74 -8.48 2.12
C LEU A 137 -6.82 -9.12 1.25
N GLY A 138 -7.90 -9.59 1.88
CA GLY A 138 -9.07 -10.08 1.17
C GLY A 138 -9.79 -8.98 0.39
N GLN A 139 -10.77 -9.37 -0.43
CA GLN A 139 -11.56 -8.41 -1.19
C GLN A 139 -12.23 -7.38 -0.28
N LYS A 140 -12.30 -6.13 -0.76
CA LYS A 140 -12.88 -4.98 -0.03
C LYS A 140 -12.20 -4.66 1.31
N MET A 141 -11.03 -5.22 1.57
CA MET A 141 -10.14 -4.73 2.61
C MET A 141 -9.20 -3.70 2.00
N TYR A 142 -8.78 -2.71 2.79
CA TYR A 142 -7.96 -1.62 2.26
C TYR A 142 -6.80 -1.30 3.19
N SER A 143 -5.66 -0.98 2.59
CA SER A 143 -4.50 -0.42 3.29
C SER A 143 -3.70 0.42 2.32
N PRO A 144 -3.25 1.63 2.70
CA PRO A 144 -2.39 2.41 1.85
C PRO A 144 -1.03 1.74 1.70
N TRP A 145 -0.44 1.91 0.52
CA TRP A 145 0.92 1.46 0.21
C TRP A 145 1.58 2.47 -0.73
N ASN A 146 2.90 2.41 -0.86
CA ASN A 146 3.72 3.44 -1.54
C ASN A 146 4.55 2.83 -2.68
N SER A 147 5.46 3.60 -3.28
CA SER A 147 6.35 3.11 -4.36
C SER A 147 7.75 2.66 -3.90
N GLN A 148 8.01 2.55 -2.60
CA GLN A 148 9.38 2.34 -2.10
C GLN A 148 9.90 0.91 -2.29
N ASN A 149 9.03 -0.08 -2.14
CA ASN A 149 9.41 -1.49 -2.06
C ASN A 149 8.21 -2.35 -2.46
N THR A 150 7.82 -2.23 -3.73
CA THR A 150 6.52 -2.73 -4.20
C THR A 150 6.70 -3.52 -5.47
N LEU A 151 6.34 -4.79 -5.43
CA LEU A 151 6.41 -5.69 -6.55
C LEU A 151 5.02 -5.82 -7.20
N PHE A 152 4.95 -5.55 -8.50
CA PHE A 152 3.75 -5.66 -9.31
C PHE A 152 3.85 -6.86 -10.24
N HIS A 153 2.86 -7.75 -10.17
CA HIS A 153 2.61 -8.75 -11.19
C HIS A 153 1.94 -8.12 -12.42
N ARG A 154 2.11 -8.71 -13.60
CA ARG A 154 1.47 -8.27 -14.84
C ARG A 154 -0.04 -8.02 -14.74
N ASN A 155 -0.73 -8.76 -13.88
CA ASN A 155 -2.18 -8.59 -13.66
C ASN A 155 -2.52 -7.23 -13.03
N ALA A 156 -1.58 -6.56 -12.36
CA ALA A 156 -1.77 -5.25 -11.75
C ALA A 156 -1.25 -4.08 -12.60
N PHE A 157 -0.60 -4.33 -13.76
CA PHE A 157 0.07 -3.25 -14.51
C PHE A 157 -0.86 -2.12 -14.96
N PHE A 158 -2.12 -2.44 -15.24
CA PHE A 158 -3.12 -1.45 -15.63
C PHE A 158 -3.47 -0.45 -14.51
N THR A 159 -3.09 -0.73 -13.26
CA THR A 159 -3.31 0.16 -12.11
C THR A 159 -2.08 0.98 -11.73
N MET A 160 -0.96 0.83 -12.45
CA MET A 160 0.30 1.52 -12.15
C MET A 160 0.33 3.00 -12.57
N PHE A 161 -0.79 3.55 -13.02
CA PHE A 161 -0.87 4.97 -13.37
C PHE A 161 -0.74 5.84 -12.10
N LEU A 162 -0.15 7.02 -12.28
CA LEU A 162 0.09 7.96 -11.20
C LEU A 162 -0.73 9.23 -11.48
N PRO A 163 -1.64 9.64 -10.57
CA PRO A 163 -2.39 10.88 -10.72
C PRO A 163 -1.45 12.10 -10.89
N THR A 164 -1.66 12.92 -11.92
CA THR A 164 -0.78 14.08 -12.20
C THR A 164 -1.32 15.40 -11.64
N THR A 165 -2.53 15.39 -11.08
CA THR A 165 -3.23 16.57 -10.56
C THR A 165 -2.95 16.85 -9.08
N VAL A 166 -2.26 15.93 -8.40
CA VAL A 166 -1.97 16.00 -6.96
C VAL A 166 -0.48 16.15 -6.70
N SER A 167 -0.12 16.44 -5.45
CA SER A 167 1.29 16.53 -5.06
C SER A 167 2.01 15.18 -5.23
N PHE A 168 3.34 15.24 -5.40
CA PHE A 168 4.17 14.05 -5.51
C PHE A 168 4.02 13.12 -4.28
N ARG A 169 3.89 13.70 -3.08
CA ARG A 169 3.71 12.97 -1.81
C ARG A 169 2.34 12.29 -1.66
N THR A 170 1.37 12.69 -2.48
CA THR A 170 -0.01 12.17 -2.50
C THR A 170 -0.21 11.11 -3.58
N THR A 171 0.56 11.21 -4.67
CA THR A 171 0.33 10.49 -5.92
C THR A 171 0.37 8.97 -5.76
N ASP A 172 1.40 8.44 -5.10
CA ASP A 172 1.59 7.01 -4.91
C ASP A 172 0.56 6.41 -3.95
N ILE A 173 0.20 7.15 -2.90
CA ILE A 173 -0.83 6.79 -1.93
C ILE A 173 -2.20 6.74 -2.59
N TRP A 174 -2.57 7.73 -3.40
CA TRP A 174 -3.85 7.72 -4.09
C TRP A 174 -3.92 6.57 -5.09
N ARG A 175 -2.85 6.35 -5.88
CA ARG A 175 -2.72 5.15 -6.73
C ARG A 175 -2.99 3.87 -5.93
N SER A 176 -2.52 3.78 -4.68
CA SER A 176 -2.68 2.58 -3.87
C SER A 176 -4.14 2.19 -3.63
N TYR A 177 -4.99 3.17 -3.30
CA TYR A 177 -6.41 2.93 -3.06
C TYR A 177 -7.18 2.65 -4.37
N PHE A 178 -6.86 3.38 -5.43
CA PHE A 178 -7.44 3.14 -6.77
C PHE A 178 -7.11 1.74 -7.27
N SER A 179 -5.84 1.36 -7.14
CA SER A 179 -5.37 0.02 -7.51
C SER A 179 -6.13 -1.05 -6.76
N GLN A 180 -6.24 -0.93 -5.44
CA GLN A 180 -7.00 -1.91 -4.64
C GLN A 180 -8.44 -2.06 -5.13
N LYS A 181 -9.15 -0.97 -5.41
CA LYS A 181 -10.52 -1.05 -5.92
C LYS A 181 -10.60 -1.80 -7.26
N LEU A 182 -9.70 -1.50 -8.19
CA LEU A 182 -9.67 -2.14 -9.51
C LEU A 182 -9.23 -3.61 -9.45
N LEU A 183 -8.26 -3.94 -8.60
CA LEU A 183 -7.82 -5.31 -8.37
C LEU A 183 -8.94 -6.17 -7.79
N HIS A 184 -9.73 -5.62 -6.86
CA HIS A 184 -10.90 -6.31 -6.31
C HIS A 184 -11.94 -6.68 -7.39
N LEU A 185 -12.04 -5.91 -8.50
CA LEU A 185 -12.98 -6.23 -9.59
C LEU A 185 -12.57 -7.47 -10.40
N ILE A 186 -11.28 -7.80 -10.42
CA ILE A 186 -10.71 -8.89 -11.20
C ILE A 186 -10.19 -10.04 -10.32
N ASP A 187 -10.65 -10.10 -9.06
CA ASP A 187 -10.22 -11.09 -8.07
C ASP A 187 -8.69 -11.14 -7.91
N GLU A 188 -8.06 -9.96 -7.87
CA GLU A 188 -6.67 -9.76 -7.53
C GLU A 188 -6.53 -9.09 -6.16
N TYR A 189 -5.39 -9.36 -5.52
CA TYR A 189 -5.17 -9.02 -4.12
C TYR A 189 -3.92 -8.16 -3.93
N VAL A 190 -3.86 -7.51 -2.77
CA VAL A 190 -2.68 -6.82 -2.26
C VAL A 190 -2.16 -7.56 -1.04
N ALA A 191 -0.84 -7.67 -0.90
CA ALA A 191 -0.21 -8.31 0.24
C ALA A 191 0.90 -7.42 0.84
N PHE A 192 1.11 -7.60 2.14
CA PHE A 192 2.22 -7.00 2.87
C PHE A 192 3.19 -8.09 3.29
N TYR A 193 4.49 -7.79 3.16
CA TYR A 193 5.58 -8.69 3.46
C TYR A 193 6.44 -8.13 4.58
N PRO A 194 7.07 -9.01 5.38
CA PRO A 194 8.06 -8.61 6.38
C PRO A 194 9.18 -7.76 5.75
N VAL A 195 9.95 -7.11 6.61
CA VAL A 195 11.05 -6.24 6.18
C VAL A 195 12.05 -7.00 5.32
N ASN A 196 12.28 -6.47 4.13
CA ASN A 196 13.28 -6.92 3.16
C ASN A 196 14.04 -5.76 2.49
N ALA A 197 13.84 -4.52 2.97
CA ALA A 197 14.60 -3.35 2.54
C ALA A 197 14.90 -2.42 3.73
N VAL A 198 15.95 -1.61 3.61
CA VAL A 198 16.19 -0.43 4.45
C VAL A 198 16.17 0.83 3.60
N GLN A 199 15.72 1.93 4.17
CA GLN A 199 15.87 3.25 3.57
C GLN A 199 16.72 4.15 4.47
N ILE A 200 17.65 4.87 3.85
CA ILE A 200 18.44 5.92 4.54
C ILE A 200 18.21 7.21 3.76
N ARG A 201 17.21 7.99 4.17
CA ARG A 201 16.88 9.25 3.48
C ARG A 201 17.87 10.36 3.81
N ASN A 202 17.90 11.32 2.89
CA ASN A 202 18.48 12.63 3.09
C ASN A 202 17.61 13.51 4.01
N ALA A 203 18.16 14.64 4.49
CA ALA A 203 17.39 15.56 5.32
C ALA A 203 16.24 16.20 4.54
N HIS A 204 15.00 16.02 5.01
CA HIS A 204 13.80 16.64 4.46
C HIS A 204 13.31 17.81 5.33
N ASN A 205 12.51 18.70 4.74
CA ASN A 205 11.74 19.68 5.49
C ASN A 205 10.35 19.11 5.80
N TYR A 206 10.19 18.52 6.98
CA TYR A 206 8.93 17.87 7.37
C TYR A 206 7.72 18.81 7.44
N LEU A 207 7.92 20.12 7.65
CA LEU A 207 6.82 21.08 7.56
C LEU A 207 6.36 21.26 6.12
N LYS A 208 7.29 21.24 5.17
CA LYS A 208 6.93 21.29 3.76
C LYS A 208 6.22 20.00 3.32
N ASP A 209 6.71 18.86 3.78
CA ASP A 209 6.05 17.57 3.52
C ASP A 209 4.61 17.57 4.08
N PHE A 210 4.38 18.14 5.27
CA PHE A 210 3.05 18.29 5.84
C PHE A 210 2.10 19.13 4.95
N GLU A 211 2.58 20.24 4.38
CA GLU A 211 1.81 21.03 3.42
C GLU A 211 1.45 20.22 2.17
N ASP A 212 2.43 19.48 1.64
CA ASP A 212 2.26 18.71 0.42
C ASP A 212 1.40 17.45 0.63
N GLU A 213 1.23 16.98 1.88
CA GLU A 213 0.43 15.82 2.26
C GLU A 213 -1.00 16.18 2.72
N GLN A 214 -1.39 17.46 2.70
CA GLN A 214 -2.70 17.89 3.21
C GLN A 214 -3.89 17.13 2.62
N GLU A 215 -3.88 16.86 1.31
CA GLU A 215 -4.97 16.12 0.67
C GLU A 215 -5.07 14.68 1.17
N VAL A 216 -3.93 14.06 1.50
CA VAL A 216 -3.88 12.72 2.08
C VAL A 216 -4.59 12.73 3.44
N TYR A 217 -4.31 13.70 4.29
CA TYR A 217 -4.91 13.78 5.62
C TYR A 217 -6.42 14.05 5.58
N LEU A 218 -6.84 14.95 4.69
CA LEU A 218 -8.21 15.45 4.69
C LEU A 218 -9.16 14.59 3.86
N LYS A 219 -8.67 13.88 2.85
CA LYS A 219 -9.52 13.21 1.85
C LYS A 219 -9.42 11.68 1.86
N SER A 220 -8.48 11.05 2.56
CA SER A 220 -8.32 9.58 2.51
C SER A 220 -9.57 8.82 2.95
N GLY A 221 -10.23 9.24 4.03
CA GLY A 221 -11.46 8.59 4.49
C GLY A 221 -12.64 8.77 3.54
N GLU A 222 -12.79 9.95 2.94
CA GLU A 222 -13.82 10.22 1.92
C GLU A 222 -13.57 9.43 0.64
N LEU A 223 -12.32 9.39 0.19
CA LEU A 223 -11.88 8.59 -0.96
C LEU A 223 -12.21 7.12 -0.76
N LEU A 224 -11.93 6.55 0.41
CA LEU A 224 -12.24 5.17 0.73
C LEU A 224 -13.74 4.87 0.69
N LYS A 225 -14.57 5.77 1.22
CA LYS A 225 -16.03 5.61 1.15
C LYS A 225 -16.51 5.64 -0.31
N PHE A 226 -16.04 6.60 -1.09
CA PHE A 226 -16.34 6.70 -2.51
C PHE A 226 -15.94 5.40 -3.25
N LEU A 227 -14.70 4.94 -3.08
CA LEU A 227 -14.20 3.74 -3.73
C LEU A 227 -14.98 2.50 -3.30
N ASP A 228 -15.36 2.39 -2.03
CA ASP A 228 -16.12 1.23 -1.55
C ASP A 228 -17.52 1.15 -2.16
N GLU A 229 -18.21 2.30 -2.25
CA GLU A 229 -19.54 2.44 -2.82
C GLU A 229 -19.55 2.37 -4.35
N TRP A 230 -18.46 2.78 -5.00
CA TRP A 230 -18.32 2.82 -6.45
C TRP A 230 -18.52 1.43 -7.07
N LYS A 231 -19.24 1.40 -8.20
CA LYS A 231 -19.50 0.19 -8.97
C LYS A 231 -19.19 0.49 -10.43
N CYS A 232 -18.42 -0.39 -11.06
CA CYS A 232 -18.19 -0.29 -12.50
C CYS A 232 -19.47 -0.63 -13.26
N SER A 233 -19.81 0.22 -14.22
CA SER A 233 -20.95 0.02 -15.14
C SER A 233 -20.52 -0.58 -16.50
N GLN A 234 -19.21 -0.69 -16.72
CA GLN A 234 -18.61 -1.09 -17.98
C GLN A 234 -18.34 -2.60 -18.08
N ASN A 235 -18.23 -3.08 -19.31
CA ASN A 235 -18.01 -4.50 -19.61
C ASN A 235 -16.54 -4.95 -19.54
N SER A 236 -15.59 -4.03 -19.42
CA SER A 236 -14.16 -4.35 -19.39
C SER A 236 -13.45 -3.60 -18.27
N THR A 237 -12.44 -4.25 -17.67
CA THR A 237 -11.63 -3.66 -16.60
C THR A 237 -10.92 -2.38 -17.05
N ALA A 238 -10.50 -2.31 -18.31
CA ALA A 238 -9.90 -1.10 -18.88
C ALA A 238 -10.88 0.08 -18.87
N ASN A 239 -12.14 -0.16 -19.28
CA ASN A 239 -13.17 0.87 -19.25
C ASN A 239 -13.58 1.22 -17.80
N CYS A 240 -13.58 0.25 -16.88
CA CYS A 240 -13.77 0.51 -15.46
C CYS A 240 -12.68 1.44 -14.90
N ALA A 241 -11.42 1.22 -15.29
CA ALA A 241 -10.29 2.05 -14.86
C ALA A 241 -10.41 3.49 -15.41
N ILE A 242 -10.83 3.64 -16.66
CA ILE A 242 -11.09 4.95 -17.28
C ILE A 242 -12.26 5.66 -16.58
N GLU A 243 -13.41 4.98 -16.41
CA GLU A 243 -14.59 5.53 -15.73
C GLU A 243 -14.25 6.00 -14.31
N LEU A 244 -13.49 5.18 -13.56
CA LEU A 244 -13.07 5.52 -12.21
C LEU A 244 -12.13 6.73 -12.18
N ALA A 245 -11.22 6.84 -13.15
CA ALA A 245 -10.30 7.98 -13.26
C ALA A 245 -11.04 9.28 -13.64
N GLU A 246 -12.04 9.21 -14.52
CA GLU A 246 -12.85 10.37 -14.94
C GLU A 246 -13.74 10.91 -13.83
N GLN A 247 -14.28 10.05 -12.96
CA GLN A 247 -15.12 10.48 -11.84
C GLN A 247 -14.34 11.11 -10.68
N PHE A 248 -13.01 11.01 -10.74
CA PHE A 248 -12.12 11.46 -9.68
C PHE A 248 -11.36 12.75 -10.00
N GLY A 249 -11.07 13.00 -11.29
CA GLY A 249 -10.39 14.20 -11.77
C GLY A 249 -11.33 15.39 -11.96
#